data_AF-E4S8X8-F1
#
_entry.id   AF-E4S8X8-F1
#
_cell.length_a   1.000
_cell.length_b   1.000
_cell.length_c   1.000
_cell.angle_alpha   90.00
_cell.angle_beta   90.00
_cell.angle_gamma   90.00
#
_symmetry.space_group_name_H-M   'P 1'
#
loop_
_entity.id
_entity.type
_entity.pdbx_description
1 polymer ?
#
loop_
_entity_poly.entity_id
_entity_poly.type
_entity_poly.pdbx_seq_one_letter_code
_entity_poly.pdbx_strand_id
1 'polypeptide(L)'
;MKKMNWYRLIFMQKQPIHVGSFLWGVVNETNIFIPGWTMWGALTNQFLKTNKNKEIEDAKKIFERITNFYPAIGPKETTCSESISQQLQYLFPQYEEGNFGFKKYIFKDGILQNAEDNKKDGFISEDEFKFEFVDTIISTAVEPLSRKAKDESLHEFEFILPMSKKNLYNRKNNEIKQLYWVGLIGFENNALNKINKLIDNSKNNSDKQQSTNECNGNGKKGYQDYKSFLEEVFSTVFIGGDVRYGYGELKLCSCEEVKSDAELNHWNINIDNGTARISSDAPLRQYLKFSNKMQIEGEIKLIAEFDFTKNVPSILKAGYFVNVGSKISHNVKQQNADEGNGNEKNVEQLDLSKYQLIKGKFEKID
;
A
#
# COMPACT_ATOMS: atom_id res chain seq x y z
N MET A 1 -5.48 -14.04 -22.05
CA MET A 1 -4.98 -13.13 -21.00
C MET A 1 -5.89 -13.23 -19.77
N LYS A 2 -5.33 -13.26 -18.56
CA LYS A 2 -6.12 -13.35 -17.32
C LYS A 2 -6.61 -11.97 -16.91
N LYS A 3 -7.83 -11.62 -17.33
CA LYS A 3 -8.49 -10.37 -16.92
C LYS A 3 -8.54 -10.26 -15.38
N MET A 4 -8.24 -9.08 -14.87
CA MET A 4 -8.24 -8.77 -13.45
C MET A 4 -9.35 -7.77 -13.12
N ASN A 5 -9.90 -7.90 -11.91
CA ASN A 5 -10.81 -6.91 -11.34
C ASN A 5 -10.06 -6.12 -10.26
N TRP A 6 -10.05 -4.80 -10.38
CA TRP A 6 -9.33 -3.91 -9.48
C TRP A 6 -10.31 -3.16 -8.57
N TYR A 7 -9.95 -3.06 -7.29
CA TYR A 7 -10.70 -2.33 -6.28
C TYR A 7 -9.79 -1.31 -5.61
N ARG A 8 -10.25 -0.07 -5.55
CA ARG A 8 -9.65 0.99 -4.75
C ARG A 8 -10.15 0.86 -3.33
N LEU A 9 -9.20 0.75 -2.40
CA LEU A 9 -9.44 0.70 -0.97
C LEU A 9 -9.01 2.03 -0.35
N ILE A 10 -9.89 2.61 0.47
CA ILE A 10 -9.61 3.82 1.25
C ILE A 10 -9.77 3.47 2.72
N PHE A 11 -8.66 3.49 3.46
CA PHE A 11 -8.65 3.25 4.89
C PHE A 11 -8.49 4.56 5.67
N MET A 12 -9.33 4.80 6.67
CA MET A 12 -9.12 5.85 7.66
C MET A 12 -8.16 5.35 8.74
N GLN A 13 -7.15 6.17 9.09
CA GLN A 13 -6.25 5.86 10.18
C GLN A 13 -6.90 6.16 11.55
N LYS A 14 -7.07 5.14 12.40
CA LYS A 14 -7.69 5.28 13.73
C LYS A 14 -6.66 5.44 14.84
N GLN A 15 -5.53 4.75 14.72
CA GLN A 15 -4.44 4.78 15.69
C GLN A 15 -3.15 5.29 15.05
N PRO A 16 -2.18 5.76 15.85
CA PRO A 16 -0.84 5.99 15.34
C PRO A 16 -0.27 4.72 14.66
N ILE A 17 0.52 4.89 13.62
CA ILE A 17 1.11 3.75 12.89
C ILE A 17 2.62 3.90 12.79
N HIS A 18 3.33 2.79 12.93
CA HIS A 18 4.73 2.68 12.57
C HIS A 18 4.88 1.64 11.47
N VAL A 19 5.43 2.07 10.34
CA VAL A 19 5.58 1.23 9.14
C VAL A 19 6.97 0.61 9.07
N GLY A 20 7.95 1.21 9.75
CA GLY A 20 9.38 0.89 9.66
C GLY A 20 10.00 1.43 8.36
N SER A 21 11.16 2.07 8.46
CA SER A 21 11.92 2.58 7.32
C SER A 21 13.40 2.22 7.42
N PHE A 22 14.14 2.93 8.28
CA PHE A 22 15.55 2.72 8.54
C PHE A 22 15.80 2.75 10.05
N LEU A 23 16.79 1.97 10.48
CA LEU A 23 17.35 2.07 11.83
C LEU A 23 18.64 2.89 11.73
N TRP A 24 18.65 4.09 12.32
CA TRP A 24 19.84 4.93 12.40
C TRP A 24 20.25 5.13 13.85
N GLY A 25 21.28 4.39 14.28
CA GLY A 25 21.68 4.35 15.69
C GLY A 25 20.53 3.87 16.57
N VAL A 26 20.04 4.76 17.44
CA VAL A 26 18.90 4.51 18.34
C VAL A 26 17.55 4.89 17.75
N VAL A 27 17.52 5.54 16.57
CA VAL A 27 16.31 6.05 15.93
C VAL A 27 15.73 5.00 14.99
N ASN A 28 14.46 4.66 15.20
CA ASN A 28 13.67 3.82 14.33
C ASN A 28 12.67 4.69 13.56
N GLU A 29 13.03 5.04 12.33
CA GLU A 29 12.22 5.90 11.48
C GLU A 29 11.00 5.19 10.90
N THR A 30 9.94 5.96 10.64
CA THR A 30 8.75 5.44 9.96
C THR A 30 8.70 5.90 8.50
N ASN A 31 8.31 4.99 7.60
CA ASN A 31 8.09 5.34 6.20
C ASN A 31 6.80 6.17 6.09
N ILE A 32 6.80 7.21 5.25
CA ILE A 32 5.67 8.15 5.07
C ILE A 32 4.53 7.61 4.20
N PHE A 33 4.68 6.39 3.69
CA PHE A 33 3.62 5.62 3.04
C PHE A 33 3.69 4.15 3.47
N ILE A 34 2.60 3.39 3.24
CA ILE A 34 2.55 1.98 3.60
C ILE A 34 2.95 1.15 2.37
N PRO A 35 4.07 0.41 2.41
CA PRO A 35 4.45 -0.46 1.31
C PRO A 35 3.43 -1.56 1.07
N GLY A 36 3.31 -2.00 -0.19
CA GLY A 36 2.35 -3.02 -0.57
C GLY A 36 2.58 -4.36 0.15
N TRP A 37 3.81 -4.70 0.52
CA TRP A 37 4.09 -5.89 1.32
C TRP A 37 3.61 -5.77 2.78
N THR A 38 3.65 -4.57 3.36
CA THR A 38 3.13 -4.30 4.70
C THR A 38 1.61 -4.40 4.71
N MET A 39 0.94 -3.78 3.72
CA MET A 39 -0.52 -3.88 3.59
C MET A 39 -0.95 -5.32 3.26
N TRP A 40 -0.27 -5.98 2.33
CA TRP A 40 -0.49 -7.40 2.01
C TRP A 40 -0.45 -8.28 3.26
N GLY A 41 0.56 -8.09 4.12
CA GLY A 41 0.70 -8.84 5.37
C GLY A 41 -0.49 -8.62 6.30
N ALA A 42 -0.95 -7.37 6.43
CA ALA A 42 -2.12 -7.03 7.25
C ALA A 42 -3.42 -7.64 6.71
N LEU A 43 -3.69 -7.51 5.41
CA LEU A 43 -4.88 -8.08 4.78
C LEU A 43 -4.87 -9.62 4.84
N THR A 44 -3.72 -10.24 4.55
CA THR A 44 -3.56 -11.70 4.62
C THR A 44 -3.78 -12.20 6.04
N ASN A 45 -3.21 -11.54 7.05
CA ASN A 45 -3.40 -11.89 8.45
C ASN A 45 -4.87 -11.74 8.88
N GLN A 46 -5.53 -10.66 8.47
CA GLN A 46 -6.95 -10.45 8.76
C GLN A 46 -7.83 -11.54 8.13
N PHE A 47 -7.59 -11.88 6.86
CA PHE A 47 -8.30 -12.97 6.19
C PHE A 47 -8.05 -14.32 6.85
N LEU A 48 -6.81 -14.62 7.24
CA LEU A 48 -6.46 -15.86 7.94
C LEU A 48 -7.14 -15.96 9.30
N LYS A 49 -7.25 -14.85 10.06
CA LYS A 49 -8.02 -14.82 11.30
C LYS A 49 -9.49 -15.17 11.07
N THR A 50 -10.10 -14.58 10.04
CA THR A 50 -11.49 -14.89 9.64
C THR A 50 -11.67 -16.37 9.25
N ASN A 51 -10.65 -16.96 8.62
CA ASN A 51 -10.65 -18.35 8.15
C ASN A 51 -9.96 -19.36 9.08
N LYS A 52 -9.70 -19.00 10.34
CA LYS A 52 -9.07 -19.87 11.36
C LYS A 52 -7.71 -20.45 10.94
N ASN A 53 -6.89 -19.66 10.25
CA ASN A 53 -5.51 -19.97 9.82
C ASN A 53 -5.35 -21.20 8.92
N LYS A 54 -6.38 -21.58 8.16
CA LYS A 54 -6.31 -22.66 7.16
C LYS A 54 -5.74 -22.13 5.83
N GLU A 55 -5.10 -23.02 5.07
CA GLU A 55 -4.68 -22.80 3.67
C GLU A 55 -3.86 -21.50 3.47
N ILE A 56 -2.84 -21.34 4.32
CA ILE A 56 -1.97 -20.14 4.38
C ILE A 56 -1.37 -19.78 3.02
N GLU A 57 -0.93 -20.78 2.25
CA GLU A 57 -0.24 -20.55 0.99
C GLU A 57 -1.16 -19.98 -0.10
N ASP A 58 -2.43 -20.40 -0.12
CA ASP A 58 -3.41 -19.86 -1.05
C ASP A 58 -3.87 -18.46 -0.64
N ALA A 59 -4.06 -18.24 0.66
CA ALA A 59 -4.35 -16.90 1.20
C ALA A 59 -3.26 -15.89 0.83
N LYS A 60 -1.99 -16.27 0.95
CA LYS A 60 -0.84 -15.44 0.54
C LYS A 60 -0.93 -15.02 -0.92
N LYS A 61 -1.24 -15.96 -1.81
CA LYS A 61 -1.31 -15.74 -3.28
C LYS A 61 -2.47 -14.85 -3.71
N ILE A 62 -3.62 -14.96 -3.05
CA ILE A 62 -4.85 -14.24 -3.43
C ILE A 62 -4.66 -12.71 -3.40
N PHE A 63 -3.88 -12.20 -2.45
CA PHE A 63 -3.74 -10.76 -2.22
C PHE A 63 -2.43 -10.17 -2.75
N GLU A 64 -1.59 -10.93 -3.48
CA GLU A 64 -0.27 -10.44 -3.93
C GLU A 64 -0.34 -9.28 -4.91
N ARG A 65 -1.44 -9.16 -5.65
CA ARG A 65 -1.68 -8.10 -6.62
C ARG A 65 -2.22 -6.88 -5.90
N ILE A 66 -1.34 -6.20 -5.19
CA ILE A 66 -1.67 -5.05 -4.34
C ILE A 66 -0.61 -3.97 -4.51
N THR A 67 -1.03 -2.71 -4.49
CA THR A 67 -0.15 -1.54 -4.62
C THR A 67 0.47 -1.16 -3.28
N ASN A 68 1.42 -0.22 -3.32
CA ASN A 68 1.68 0.62 -2.17
C ASN A 68 0.44 1.46 -1.83
N PHE A 69 0.32 1.86 -0.55
CA PHE A 69 -0.77 2.64 -0.03
C PHE A 69 -0.26 4.03 0.34
N TYR A 70 -0.82 5.03 -0.30
CA TYR A 70 -0.39 6.42 -0.21
C TYR A 70 -1.30 7.24 0.69
N PRO A 71 -0.76 8.28 1.36
CA PRO A 71 -1.57 9.10 2.23
C PRO A 71 -2.60 9.90 1.41
N ALA A 72 -3.73 10.16 2.04
CA ALA A 72 -4.69 11.14 1.58
C ALA A 72 -5.19 11.94 2.78
N ILE A 73 -5.46 13.21 2.57
CA ILE A 73 -5.90 14.13 3.60
C ILE A 73 -7.37 14.45 3.36
N GLY A 74 -8.18 14.33 4.39
CA GLY A 74 -9.62 14.59 4.31
C GLY A 74 -10.18 15.26 5.55
N PRO A 75 -11.50 15.53 5.54
CA PRO A 75 -12.20 16.01 6.73
C PRO A 75 -12.13 14.97 7.85
N LYS A 76 -12.21 15.44 9.10
CA LYS A 76 -12.39 14.54 10.24
C LYS A 76 -13.77 13.91 10.20
N GLU A 77 -13.87 12.68 9.71
CA GLU A 77 -15.09 11.87 9.83
C GLU A 77 -15.08 10.98 11.08
N THR A 78 -16.23 10.90 11.76
CA THR A 78 -16.49 9.89 12.80
C THR A 78 -16.94 8.57 12.18
N THR A 79 -17.52 8.61 10.98
CA THR A 79 -18.07 7.44 10.25
C THR A 79 -17.74 7.56 8.77
N CYS A 80 -17.31 6.46 8.16
CA CYS A 80 -17.01 6.39 6.74
C CYS A 80 -18.24 6.67 5.86
N SER A 81 -18.10 7.54 4.87
CA SER A 81 -19.14 7.84 3.87
C SER A 81 -18.80 7.31 2.47
N GLU A 82 -19.81 6.95 1.67
CA GLU A 82 -19.61 6.51 0.27
C GLU A 82 -19.03 7.62 -0.62
N SER A 83 -19.15 8.89 -0.22
CA SER A 83 -18.64 10.04 -0.96
C SER A 83 -17.24 10.49 -0.51
N ILE A 84 -16.61 9.78 0.43
CA ILE A 84 -15.31 10.19 0.99
C ILE A 84 -14.27 10.38 -0.10
N SER A 85 -14.26 9.55 -1.15
CA SER A 85 -13.30 9.61 -2.26
C SER A 85 -13.25 10.97 -2.96
N GLN A 86 -14.37 11.70 -3.05
CA GLN A 86 -14.45 13.04 -3.66
C GLN A 86 -13.99 14.17 -2.73
N GLN A 87 -13.87 13.90 -1.43
CA GLN A 87 -13.50 14.88 -0.41
C GLN A 87 -12.02 14.79 -0.01
N LEU A 88 -11.30 13.82 -0.56
CA LEU A 88 -9.90 13.58 -0.25
C LEU A 88 -8.96 14.34 -1.18
N GLN A 89 -7.89 14.86 -0.58
CA GLN A 89 -6.67 15.27 -1.26
C GLN A 89 -5.67 14.11 -1.21
N TYR A 90 -5.44 13.48 -2.35
CA TYR A 90 -4.54 12.34 -2.52
C TYR A 90 -3.10 12.81 -2.65
N LEU A 91 -2.18 12.12 -2.00
CA LEU A 91 -0.77 12.48 -1.96
C LEU A 91 0.07 11.38 -2.62
N PHE A 92 0.45 11.57 -3.88
CA PHE A 92 1.22 10.57 -4.63
C PHE A 92 2.70 10.93 -4.70
N PRO A 93 3.60 9.94 -4.65
CA PRO A 93 5.04 10.18 -4.51
C PRO A 93 5.61 10.81 -5.77
N GLN A 94 6.55 11.74 -5.59
CA GLN A 94 7.27 12.40 -6.68
C GLN A 94 8.59 12.99 -6.16
N TYR A 95 9.57 13.12 -7.04
CA TYR A 95 10.73 13.99 -6.82
C TYR A 95 10.52 15.36 -7.48
N GLU A 96 10.78 16.44 -6.75
CA GLU A 96 10.88 17.80 -7.28
C GLU A 96 12.24 18.40 -6.85
N GLU A 97 13.06 18.81 -7.82
CA GLU A 97 14.40 19.39 -7.59
C GLU A 97 15.29 18.52 -6.67
N GLY A 98 15.19 17.19 -6.82
CA GLY A 98 15.94 16.21 -6.01
C GLY A 98 15.33 15.86 -4.66
N ASN A 99 14.28 16.57 -4.22
CA ASN A 99 13.60 16.32 -2.96
C ASN A 99 12.44 15.34 -3.15
N PHE A 100 12.37 14.30 -2.33
CA PHE A 100 11.24 13.38 -2.27
C PHE A 100 10.07 14.00 -1.51
N GLY A 101 8.86 13.72 -1.96
CA GLY A 101 7.64 14.17 -1.32
C GLY A 101 6.41 13.70 -2.07
N PHE A 102 5.33 14.45 -1.93
CA PHE A 102 4.04 14.12 -2.50
C PHE A 102 3.47 15.26 -3.35
N LYS A 103 2.97 14.90 -4.53
CA LYS A 103 2.11 15.76 -5.34
C LYS A 103 0.65 15.55 -4.96
N LYS A 104 -0.09 16.65 -4.84
CA LYS A 104 -1.50 16.68 -4.46
C LYS A 104 -2.42 16.44 -5.65
N TYR A 105 -3.40 15.56 -5.48
CA TYR A 105 -4.45 15.27 -6.44
C TYR A 105 -5.83 15.28 -5.79
N ILE A 106 -6.86 15.51 -6.57
CA ILE A 106 -8.26 15.38 -6.19
C ILE A 106 -8.97 14.48 -7.20
N PHE A 107 -10.00 13.75 -6.76
CA PHE A 107 -10.96 13.18 -7.70
C PHE A 107 -12.00 14.24 -8.05
N LYS A 108 -12.22 14.42 -9.34
CA LYS A 108 -13.30 15.24 -9.86
C LYS A 108 -13.90 14.52 -11.06
N ASP A 109 -15.22 14.40 -11.08
CA ASP A 109 -15.97 13.72 -12.16
C ASP A 109 -15.45 12.29 -12.46
N GLY A 110 -14.99 11.59 -11.41
CA GLY A 110 -14.47 10.22 -11.51
C GLY A 110 -13.03 10.10 -12.02
N ILE A 111 -12.29 11.21 -12.15
CA ILE A 111 -10.90 11.25 -12.65
C ILE A 111 -9.98 11.91 -11.62
N LEU A 112 -8.78 11.34 -11.44
CA LEU A 112 -7.70 11.96 -10.67
C LEU A 112 -7.08 13.11 -11.46
N GLN A 113 -7.12 14.30 -10.89
CA GLN A 113 -6.52 15.51 -11.45
C GLN A 113 -5.64 16.20 -10.41
N ASN A 114 -4.62 16.92 -10.88
CA ASN A 114 -3.79 17.73 -9.99
C ASN A 114 -4.68 18.71 -9.22
N ALA A 115 -4.44 18.86 -7.92
CA ALA A 115 -5.27 19.71 -7.07
C ALA A 115 -5.10 21.20 -7.38
N GLU A 116 -3.94 21.63 -7.90
CA GLU A 116 -3.56 23.04 -8.03
C GLU A 116 -2.68 23.27 -9.29
N ASP A 117 -3.00 24.31 -10.07
CA ASP A 117 -2.28 24.69 -11.32
C ASP A 117 -0.94 25.41 -11.05
N ASN A 118 -0.74 25.94 -9.85
CA ASN A 118 0.50 26.60 -9.45
C ASN A 118 1.51 25.57 -8.88
N LYS A 119 2.65 25.39 -9.57
CA LYS A 119 3.68 24.38 -9.25
C LYS A 119 4.11 24.29 -7.77
N LYS A 120 4.16 25.42 -7.05
CA LYS A 120 4.69 25.51 -5.68
C LYS A 120 3.74 25.03 -4.58
N ASP A 121 2.43 25.25 -4.71
CA ASP A 121 1.48 24.86 -3.66
C ASP A 121 1.07 23.38 -3.76
N GLY A 122 1.26 22.77 -4.93
CA GLY A 122 0.85 21.39 -5.23
C GLY A 122 1.79 20.28 -4.73
N PHE A 123 2.97 20.60 -4.21
CA PHE A 123 3.96 19.63 -3.70
C PHE A 123 4.14 19.78 -2.19
N ILE A 124 4.24 18.65 -1.49
CA ILE A 124 4.54 18.58 -0.05
C ILE A 124 5.81 17.75 0.09
N SER A 125 6.90 18.35 0.55
CA SER A 125 8.13 17.62 0.83
C SER A 125 7.94 16.56 1.93
N GLU A 126 8.81 15.56 1.95
CA GLU A 126 8.83 14.57 3.04
C GLU A 126 8.93 15.25 4.42
N ASP A 127 9.80 16.26 4.57
CA ASP A 127 9.97 17.01 5.82
C ASP A 127 8.69 17.76 6.24
N GLU A 128 7.98 18.39 5.30
CA GLU A 128 6.71 19.05 5.59
C GLU A 128 5.63 18.05 6.02
N PHE A 129 5.59 16.87 5.38
CA PHE A 129 4.68 15.80 5.77
C PHE A 129 5.01 15.26 7.16
N LYS A 130 6.29 14.96 7.43
CA LYS A 130 6.77 14.51 8.75
C LYS A 130 6.49 15.56 9.82
N PHE A 131 6.75 16.83 9.53
CA PHE A 131 6.45 17.94 10.44
C PHE A 131 4.96 18.00 10.79
N GLU A 132 4.06 17.66 9.86
CA GLU A 132 2.63 17.73 10.09
C GLU A 132 2.05 16.47 10.76
N PHE A 133 2.53 15.28 10.39
CA PHE A 133 1.88 14.00 10.75
C PHE A 133 2.78 13.00 11.47
N VAL A 134 4.08 13.21 11.60
CA VAL A 134 4.97 12.29 12.33
C VAL A 134 5.31 12.85 13.69
N ASP A 135 5.26 12.00 14.71
CA ASP A 135 5.71 12.33 16.06
C ASP A 135 6.64 11.22 16.56
N THR A 136 7.34 11.50 17.65
CA THR A 136 8.42 10.65 18.12
C THR A 136 8.33 10.43 19.62
N ILE A 137 8.57 9.19 20.05
CA ILE A 137 8.69 8.84 21.47
C ILE A 137 10.07 8.27 21.76
N ILE A 138 10.63 8.69 22.88
CA ILE A 138 11.89 8.14 23.41
C ILE A 138 11.53 7.14 24.49
N SER A 139 12.09 5.94 24.39
CA SER A 139 11.80 4.83 25.29
C SER A 139 13.09 4.10 25.67
N THR A 140 13.10 3.51 26.87
CA THR A 140 14.20 2.69 27.37
C THR A 140 13.63 1.54 28.18
N ALA A 141 14.28 0.37 28.11
CA ALA A 141 13.86 -0.76 28.92
C ALA A 141 14.31 -0.54 30.37
N VAL A 142 13.51 -1.00 31.33
CA VAL A 142 13.83 -0.89 32.76
C VAL A 142 14.24 -2.26 33.29
N GLU A 143 15.38 -2.32 33.98
CA GLU A 143 15.79 -3.51 34.72
C GLU A 143 14.83 -3.76 35.90
N PRO A 144 14.11 -4.91 35.95
CA PRO A 144 13.03 -5.10 36.92
C PRO A 144 13.48 -5.02 38.38
N LEU A 145 14.68 -5.53 38.68
CA LEU A 145 15.20 -5.62 40.05
C LEU A 145 15.82 -4.31 40.54
N SER A 146 16.59 -3.63 39.68
CA SER A 146 17.33 -2.42 40.04
C SER A 146 16.53 -1.13 39.78
N ARG A 147 15.46 -1.22 38.98
CA ARG A 147 14.67 -0.10 38.44
C ARG A 147 15.53 0.93 37.69
N LYS A 148 16.70 0.53 37.22
CA LYS A 148 17.57 1.35 36.38
C LYS A 148 17.18 1.19 34.92
N ALA A 149 17.53 2.19 34.10
CA ALA A 149 17.53 2.02 32.66
C ALA A 149 18.48 0.87 32.32
N LYS A 150 18.01 -0.06 31.49
CA LYS A 150 18.83 -1.15 30.99
C LYS A 150 19.81 -0.58 29.98
N ASP A 151 21.06 -0.98 30.10
CA ASP A 151 22.11 -0.54 29.19
C ASP A 151 21.74 -0.85 27.73
N GLU A 152 22.13 0.05 26.82
CA GLU A 152 21.89 -0.02 25.37
C GLU A 152 20.42 -0.20 24.93
N SER A 153 19.46 0.11 25.80
CA SER A 153 18.03 -0.07 25.49
C SER A 153 17.29 1.21 25.10
N LEU A 154 17.97 2.37 25.15
CA LEU A 154 17.41 3.63 24.70
C LEU A 154 17.14 3.55 23.20
N HIS A 155 15.91 3.83 22.81
CA HIS A 155 15.49 3.92 21.43
C HIS A 155 14.50 5.07 21.24
N GLU A 156 14.60 5.68 20.08
CA GLU A 156 13.70 6.71 19.60
C GLU A 156 12.82 6.08 18.51
N PHE A 157 11.51 6.28 18.60
CA PHE A 157 10.53 5.59 17.77
C PHE A 157 9.60 6.59 17.12
N GLU A 158 9.67 6.69 15.79
CA GLU A 158 8.78 7.54 15.01
C GLU A 158 7.46 6.83 14.68
N PHE A 159 6.36 7.58 14.72
CA PHE A 159 5.05 7.09 14.32
C PHE A 159 4.25 8.19 13.62
N ILE A 160 3.40 7.77 12.67
CA ILE A 160 2.48 8.65 11.97
C ILE A 160 1.21 8.79 12.81
N LEU A 161 0.84 10.02 13.14
CA LEU A 161 -0.40 10.40 13.82
C LEU A 161 -1.61 10.28 12.88
N PRO A 162 -2.81 9.91 13.39
CA PRO A 162 -4.02 9.86 12.57
C PRO A 162 -4.50 11.24 12.12
N MET A 163 -4.05 12.33 12.75
CA MET A 163 -4.49 13.70 12.48
C MET A 163 -3.32 14.69 12.51
N SER A 164 -3.46 15.80 11.79
CA SER A 164 -2.44 16.85 11.67
C SER A 164 -2.13 17.56 12.99
N LYS A 165 -0.83 17.74 13.28
CA LYS A 165 -0.31 18.55 14.40
C LYS A 165 -0.54 20.05 14.22
N LYS A 166 -0.71 20.57 12.98
CA LYS A 166 -0.81 22.02 12.74
C LYS A 166 -2.01 22.66 13.45
N ASN A 167 -3.02 21.86 13.80
CA ASN A 167 -4.13 22.26 14.65
C ASN A 167 -3.71 22.69 16.08
N LEU A 168 -2.60 22.18 16.60
CA LEU A 168 -2.06 22.54 17.92
C LEU A 168 -1.46 23.95 17.95
N TYR A 169 -0.92 24.41 16.81
CA TYR A 169 -0.14 25.66 16.72
C TYR A 169 -0.92 26.82 16.06
N ASN A 170 -1.87 26.55 15.17
CA ASN A 170 -2.66 27.58 14.46
C ASN A 170 -4.16 27.48 14.77
N ARG A 171 -4.61 28.17 15.83
CA ARG A 171 -6.03 28.23 16.26
C ARG A 171 -6.97 28.99 15.32
N LYS A 172 -6.49 29.50 14.18
CA LYS A 172 -7.29 30.38 13.29
C LYS A 172 -8.17 29.62 12.29
N ASN A 173 -7.75 28.42 11.86
CA ASN A 173 -8.53 27.57 10.95
C ASN A 173 -8.74 26.21 11.62
N ASN A 174 -9.95 25.97 12.14
CA ASN A 174 -10.33 24.82 12.96
C ASN A 174 -10.52 23.50 12.17
N GLU A 175 -10.00 23.39 10.96
CA GLU A 175 -10.19 22.20 10.12
C GLU A 175 -9.20 21.10 10.49
N ILE A 176 -9.67 20.15 11.32
CA ILE A 176 -8.90 18.96 11.67
C ILE A 176 -8.75 18.08 10.43
N LYS A 177 -7.52 18.04 9.90
CA LYS A 177 -7.11 17.15 8.82
C LYS A 177 -6.89 15.73 9.34
N GLN A 178 -7.65 14.79 8.81
CA GLN A 178 -7.57 13.35 9.09
C GLN A 178 -6.75 12.65 7.99
N LEU A 179 -5.91 11.69 8.39
CA LEU A 179 -5.18 10.84 7.45
C LEU A 179 -5.98 9.61 7.02
N TYR A 180 -5.90 9.35 5.73
CA TYR A 180 -6.40 8.19 5.04
C TYR A 180 -5.28 7.52 4.25
N TRP A 181 -5.46 6.25 3.91
CA TRP A 181 -4.52 5.44 3.15
C TRP A 181 -5.23 4.83 1.95
N VAL A 182 -4.74 5.14 0.76
CA VAL A 182 -5.38 4.77 -0.50
C VAL A 182 -4.47 3.82 -1.27
N GLY A 183 -5.02 2.71 -1.75
CA GLY A 183 -4.32 1.75 -2.59
C GLY A 183 -5.28 0.92 -3.42
N LEU A 184 -4.74 0.15 -4.35
CA LEU A 184 -5.51 -0.77 -5.19
C LEU A 184 -5.17 -2.22 -4.84
N ILE A 185 -6.19 -3.08 -4.94
CA ILE A 185 -6.05 -4.52 -4.90
C ILE A 185 -6.70 -5.13 -6.14
N GLY A 186 -6.00 -6.06 -6.78
CA GLY A 186 -6.42 -6.74 -7.99
C GLY A 186 -6.69 -8.22 -7.72
N PHE A 187 -7.79 -8.73 -8.27
CA PHE A 187 -8.14 -10.14 -8.20
C PHE A 187 -8.19 -10.76 -9.58
N GLU A 188 -7.65 -11.97 -9.74
CA GLU A 188 -7.94 -12.79 -10.91
C GLU A 188 -9.44 -13.13 -10.91
N ASN A 189 -10.09 -13.21 -12.07
CA ASN A 189 -11.54 -13.49 -12.18
C ASN A 189 -12.02 -14.71 -11.38
N ASN A 190 -11.19 -15.73 -11.19
CA ASN A 190 -11.55 -16.95 -10.45
C ASN A 190 -11.20 -16.90 -8.95
N ALA A 191 -10.61 -15.82 -8.43
CA ALA A 191 -10.17 -15.72 -7.05
C ALA A 191 -11.34 -15.78 -6.07
N LEU A 192 -12.49 -15.16 -6.38
CA LEU A 192 -13.68 -15.19 -5.51
C LEU A 192 -14.19 -16.62 -5.28
N ASN A 193 -14.18 -17.45 -6.32
CA ASN A 193 -14.56 -18.86 -6.20
C ASN A 193 -13.60 -19.62 -5.29
N LYS A 194 -12.30 -19.29 -5.32
CA LYS A 194 -11.32 -19.85 -4.40
C LYS A 194 -11.59 -19.36 -2.98
N ILE A 195 -11.78 -18.05 -2.78
CA ILE A 195 -12.11 -17.44 -1.48
C ILE A 195 -13.33 -18.11 -0.85
N ASN A 196 -14.44 -18.26 -1.59
CA ASN A 196 -15.64 -18.91 -1.08
C ASN A 196 -15.40 -20.38 -0.71
N LYS A 197 -14.62 -21.12 -1.51
CA LYS A 197 -14.21 -22.50 -1.17
C LYS A 197 -13.38 -22.57 0.11
N LEU A 198 -12.44 -21.63 0.30
CA LEU A 198 -11.61 -21.54 1.52
C LEU A 198 -12.48 -21.35 2.77
N ILE A 199 -13.51 -20.50 2.66
CA ILE A 199 -14.44 -20.23 3.75
C ILE A 199 -15.33 -21.44 4.03
N ASP A 200 -15.85 -22.12 3.02
CA ASP A 200 -16.76 -23.28 3.20
C ASP A 200 -16.03 -24.53 3.73
N ASN A 201 -14.80 -24.79 3.29
CA ASN A 201 -13.93 -25.85 3.85
C ASN A 201 -13.58 -25.63 5.32
N SER A 202 -13.75 -24.41 5.84
CA SER A 202 -13.57 -24.12 7.26
C SER A 202 -14.65 -24.80 8.13
N LYS A 203 -15.87 -25.01 7.59
CA LYS A 203 -17.07 -25.50 8.31
C LYS A 203 -17.10 -27.04 8.44
N ASN A 204 -16.64 -27.77 7.43
CA ASN A 204 -16.73 -29.24 7.39
C ASN A 204 -15.74 -29.98 8.31
N ASN A 205 -14.88 -29.26 9.04
CA ASN A 205 -13.89 -29.84 9.97
C ASN A 205 -14.20 -29.54 11.45
N SER A 206 -15.41 -29.03 11.76
CA SER A 206 -15.84 -28.75 13.14
C SER A 206 -16.95 -29.66 13.68
N ASP A 207 -17.47 -30.63 12.91
CA ASP A 207 -18.52 -31.54 13.39
C ASP A 207 -18.05 -33.00 13.41
N LYS A 208 -17.21 -33.32 14.39
CA LYS A 208 -17.16 -34.66 15.00
C LYS A 208 -17.11 -34.53 16.51
N GLN A 209 -18.16 -33.98 17.12
CA GLN A 209 -18.63 -34.43 18.44
C GLN A 209 -20.05 -33.93 18.74
N GLN A 210 -20.95 -34.92 18.74
CA GLN A 210 -22.23 -35.04 19.47
C GLN A 210 -23.42 -34.14 19.12
N SER A 211 -24.46 -34.84 18.66
CA SER A 211 -25.87 -34.50 18.56
C SER A 211 -26.47 -33.95 19.86
N THR A 212 -27.28 -32.89 19.80
CA THR A 212 -28.77 -32.96 19.69
C THR A 212 -29.39 -31.55 19.77
N ASN A 213 -30.39 -31.33 18.92
CA ASN A 213 -31.56 -30.44 19.04
C ASN A 213 -31.44 -28.91 18.79
N GLU A 214 -31.98 -28.55 17.61
CA GLU A 214 -32.92 -27.45 17.32
C GLU A 214 -32.76 -26.09 18.01
N CYS A 215 -32.39 -25.06 17.22
CA CYS A 215 -33.31 -24.00 16.79
C CYS A 215 -32.58 -22.89 15.97
N ASN A 216 -33.13 -22.62 14.78
CA ASN A 216 -33.14 -21.37 14.00
C ASN A 216 -31.91 -20.44 13.94
N GLY A 217 -31.44 -20.25 12.70
CA GLY A 217 -31.12 -18.91 12.19
C GLY A 217 -29.69 -18.67 11.72
N ASN A 218 -29.56 -18.42 10.41
CA ASN A 218 -28.43 -17.80 9.72
C ASN A 218 -27.20 -18.66 9.41
N GLY A 219 -27.38 -19.63 8.52
CA GLY A 219 -26.27 -20.10 7.69
C GLY A 219 -25.79 -18.95 6.78
N LYS A 220 -24.68 -18.29 7.13
CA LYS A 220 -24.04 -17.34 6.23
C LYS A 220 -23.51 -18.08 4.98
N LYS A 221 -24.20 -17.88 3.87
CA LYS A 221 -23.79 -18.18 2.48
C LYS A 221 -22.51 -17.39 2.14
N GLY A 222 -21.67 -17.93 1.27
CA GLY A 222 -20.45 -17.26 0.79
C GLY A 222 -20.71 -15.90 0.14
N TYR A 223 -19.64 -15.19 -0.21
CA TYR A 223 -19.69 -13.84 -0.77
C TYR A 223 -20.22 -13.83 -2.21
N GLN A 224 -21.10 -12.88 -2.51
CA GLN A 224 -21.69 -12.72 -3.85
C GLN A 224 -20.75 -12.00 -4.82
N ASP A 225 -19.96 -11.07 -4.30
CA ASP A 225 -18.98 -10.28 -5.07
C ASP A 225 -17.75 -9.96 -4.21
N TYR A 226 -16.73 -9.35 -4.82
CA TYR A 226 -15.52 -8.94 -4.10
C TYR A 226 -15.77 -7.75 -3.17
N LYS A 227 -16.71 -6.84 -3.49
CA LYS A 227 -16.97 -5.64 -2.67
C LYS A 227 -17.46 -6.04 -1.28
N SER A 228 -18.50 -6.86 -1.22
CA SER A 228 -19.06 -7.42 0.01
C SER A 228 -18.02 -8.21 0.82
N PHE A 229 -17.17 -8.98 0.13
CA PHE A 229 -16.04 -9.67 0.75
C PHE A 229 -15.05 -8.69 1.42
N LEU A 230 -14.59 -7.68 0.68
CA LEU A 230 -13.61 -6.71 1.15
C LEU A 230 -14.17 -5.90 2.33
N GLU A 231 -15.42 -5.45 2.22
CA GLU A 231 -16.10 -4.66 3.26
C GLU A 231 -16.33 -5.46 4.55
N GLU A 232 -16.71 -6.73 4.47
CA GLU A 232 -16.90 -7.56 5.66
C GLU A 232 -15.55 -7.94 6.29
N VAL A 233 -14.62 -8.49 5.50
CA VAL A 233 -13.38 -9.07 6.03
C VAL A 233 -12.38 -7.99 6.45
N PHE A 234 -12.27 -6.90 5.68
CA PHE A 234 -11.29 -5.83 5.91
C PHE A 234 -11.89 -4.57 6.51
N SER A 235 -13.10 -4.66 7.09
CA SER A 235 -13.73 -3.58 7.86
C SER A 235 -12.75 -2.89 8.84
N THR A 236 -11.92 -3.68 9.52
CA THR A 236 -10.80 -3.19 10.35
C THR A 236 -9.59 -4.07 10.14
N VAL A 237 -8.43 -3.43 9.95
CA VAL A 237 -7.15 -4.10 9.76
C VAL A 237 -6.09 -3.44 10.65
N PHE A 238 -5.10 -4.21 11.06
CA PHE A 238 -3.98 -3.72 11.87
C PHE A 238 -2.68 -3.86 11.09
N ILE A 239 -1.96 -2.75 10.93
CA ILE A 239 -0.70 -2.68 10.19
C ILE A 239 0.48 -2.43 11.13
N GLY A 240 1.69 -2.82 10.70
CA GLY A 240 2.92 -2.62 11.46
C GLY A 240 3.20 -3.70 12.52
N GLY A 241 4.36 -3.62 13.15
CA GLY A 241 4.82 -4.58 14.17
C GLY A 241 4.30 -4.29 15.59
N ASP A 242 3.87 -3.05 15.83
CA ASP A 242 3.62 -2.51 17.17
C ASP A 242 2.15 -2.57 17.60
N VAL A 243 1.36 -3.44 16.97
CA VAL A 243 -0.07 -3.62 17.26
C VAL A 243 -0.34 -3.95 18.73
N ARG A 244 0.60 -4.64 19.39
CA ARG A 244 0.52 -4.97 20.83
C ARG A 244 0.58 -3.74 21.74
N TYR A 245 1.08 -2.62 21.24
CA TYR A 245 1.20 -1.36 21.97
C TYR A 245 0.08 -0.37 21.64
N GLY A 246 -0.98 -0.80 20.93
CA GLY A 246 -2.11 0.06 20.56
C GLY A 246 -1.86 0.93 19.32
N TYR A 247 -1.00 0.47 18.42
CA TYR A 247 -0.71 1.09 17.13
C TYR A 247 -1.33 0.30 15.98
N GLY A 248 -1.48 0.93 14.81
CA GLY A 248 -1.70 0.21 13.56
C GLY A 248 -3.15 0.05 13.10
N GLU A 249 -4.15 0.45 13.90
CA GLU A 249 -5.56 0.30 13.51
C GLU A 249 -5.95 1.21 12.33
N LEU A 250 -6.43 0.57 11.26
CA LEU A 250 -7.04 1.19 10.10
C LEU A 250 -8.47 0.68 9.91
N LYS A 251 -9.39 1.58 9.57
CA LYS A 251 -10.80 1.25 9.27
C LYS A 251 -11.07 1.44 7.78
N LEU A 252 -11.58 0.42 7.10
CA LEU A 252 -11.98 0.56 5.69
C LEU A 252 -13.20 1.49 5.58
N CYS A 253 -13.07 2.51 4.75
CA CYS A 253 -14.12 3.51 4.54
C CYS A 253 -14.75 3.48 3.15
N SER A 254 -13.98 3.13 2.13
CA SER A 254 -14.52 2.95 0.79
C SER A 254 -13.85 1.79 0.09
N CYS A 255 -14.66 1.04 -0.67
CA CYS A 255 -14.26 -0.02 -1.56
C CYS A 255 -14.97 0.19 -2.91
N GLU A 256 -14.24 0.69 -3.89
CA GLU A 256 -14.77 1.08 -5.19
C GLU A 256 -14.11 0.27 -6.31
N GLU A 257 -14.91 -0.32 -7.20
CA GLU A 257 -14.39 -1.00 -8.38
C GLU A 257 -13.78 0.01 -9.36
N VAL A 258 -12.55 -0.23 -9.80
CA VAL A 258 -11.85 0.62 -10.76
C VAL A 258 -12.29 0.21 -12.17
N LYS A 259 -13.15 1.04 -12.77
CA LYS A 259 -13.72 0.79 -14.11
C LYS A 259 -12.95 1.48 -15.25
N SER A 260 -12.12 2.46 -14.91
CA SER A 260 -11.44 3.33 -15.87
C SER A 260 -9.97 2.95 -16.04
N ASP A 261 -9.53 2.78 -17.29
CA ASP A 261 -8.10 2.61 -17.62
C ASP A 261 -7.29 3.85 -17.22
N ALA A 262 -7.89 5.05 -17.23
CA ALA A 262 -7.21 6.28 -16.85
C ALA A 262 -6.73 6.26 -15.40
N GLU A 263 -7.51 5.66 -14.49
CA GLU A 263 -7.10 5.52 -13.10
C GLU A 263 -5.95 4.52 -12.96
N LEU A 264 -6.05 3.34 -13.57
CA LEU A 264 -4.98 2.33 -13.50
C LEU A 264 -3.66 2.84 -14.11
N ASN A 265 -3.75 3.61 -15.20
CA ASN A 265 -2.60 4.30 -15.79
C ASN A 265 -1.94 5.27 -14.78
N HIS A 266 -2.72 5.96 -13.95
CA HIS A 266 -2.20 6.81 -12.88
C HIS A 266 -1.41 6.01 -11.82
N TRP A 267 -1.80 4.76 -11.59
CA TRP A 267 -1.12 3.80 -10.72
C TRP A 267 0.03 3.04 -11.39
N ASN A 268 0.32 3.37 -12.67
CA ASN A 268 1.25 2.69 -13.55
C ASN A 268 0.94 1.22 -13.86
N ILE A 269 -0.34 0.85 -13.86
CA ILE A 269 -0.80 -0.54 -13.98
C ILE A 269 -1.55 -0.74 -15.30
N ASN A 270 -1.27 -1.85 -15.97
CA ASN A 270 -2.07 -2.34 -17.10
C ASN A 270 -3.31 -3.10 -16.58
N ILE A 271 -4.48 -2.72 -17.10
CA ILE A 271 -5.78 -3.29 -16.72
C ILE A 271 -5.90 -4.80 -16.94
N ASP A 272 -5.27 -5.33 -17.99
CA ASP A 272 -5.53 -6.70 -18.45
C ASP A 272 -4.89 -7.76 -17.55
N ASN A 273 -3.74 -7.47 -16.96
CA ASN A 273 -2.88 -8.48 -16.32
C ASN A 273 -2.08 -7.97 -15.11
N GLY A 274 -2.23 -6.69 -14.75
CA GLY A 274 -1.50 -6.07 -13.66
C GLY A 274 0.00 -5.84 -13.92
N THR A 275 0.42 -5.80 -15.19
CA THR A 275 1.81 -5.46 -15.55
C THR A 275 2.07 -3.97 -15.50
N ALA A 276 3.35 -3.58 -15.53
CA ALA A 276 3.76 -2.19 -15.53
C ALA A 276 3.30 -1.48 -16.82
N ARG A 277 2.72 -0.29 -16.65
CA ARG A 277 2.42 0.66 -17.71
C ARG A 277 2.87 2.05 -17.27
N ILE A 278 4.11 2.37 -17.58
CA ILE A 278 4.80 3.59 -17.13
C ILE A 278 5.03 4.47 -18.36
N SER A 279 4.40 5.64 -18.38
CA SER A 279 4.68 6.67 -19.39
C SER A 279 6.05 7.30 -19.13
N SER A 280 6.74 7.77 -20.19
CA SER A 280 7.99 8.52 -20.03
C SER A 280 7.79 9.68 -19.06
N ASP A 281 8.74 9.84 -18.14
CA ASP A 281 8.78 10.94 -17.16
C ASP A 281 7.61 10.99 -16.17
N ALA A 282 6.73 9.99 -16.18
CA ALA A 282 5.71 9.82 -15.16
C ALA A 282 6.34 9.27 -13.87
N PRO A 283 6.04 9.86 -12.69
CA PRO A 283 6.54 9.34 -11.42
C PRO A 283 5.98 7.93 -11.13
N LEU A 284 6.83 7.04 -10.63
CA LEU A 284 6.45 5.70 -10.23
C LEU A 284 5.55 5.68 -9.00
N ARG A 285 4.48 4.89 -9.04
CA ARG A 285 3.61 4.56 -7.89
C ARG A 285 3.95 3.21 -7.25
N GLN A 286 4.80 2.43 -7.89
CA GLN A 286 5.26 1.15 -7.36
C GLN A 286 6.78 1.10 -7.46
N TYR A 287 7.42 0.33 -6.59
CA TYR A 287 8.83 0.05 -6.79
C TYR A 287 9.01 -0.69 -8.12
N LEU A 288 10.04 -0.40 -8.90
CA LEU A 288 10.33 -1.14 -10.13
C LEU A 288 11.65 -1.88 -9.98
N LYS A 289 11.68 -3.19 -10.28
CA LYS A 289 12.92 -3.96 -10.23
C LYS A 289 13.95 -3.33 -11.17
N PHE A 290 15.09 -2.94 -10.62
CA PHE A 290 16.14 -2.26 -11.39
C PHE A 290 16.72 -3.17 -12.47
N SER A 291 17.02 -2.57 -13.63
CA SER A 291 17.74 -3.18 -14.73
C SER A 291 18.75 -2.18 -15.28
N ASN A 292 19.91 -2.65 -15.71
CA ASN A 292 20.97 -1.83 -16.31
C ASN A 292 20.56 -1.14 -17.63
N LYS A 293 19.38 -1.47 -18.18
CA LYS A 293 18.79 -0.85 -19.37
C LYS A 293 17.93 0.39 -19.06
N MET A 294 17.75 0.71 -17.78
CA MET A 294 16.91 1.84 -17.35
C MET A 294 17.76 3.09 -17.14
N GLN A 295 17.27 4.22 -17.64
CA GLN A 295 17.72 5.55 -17.25
C GLN A 295 16.72 6.10 -16.22
N ILE A 296 17.21 6.55 -15.07
CA ILE A 296 16.38 6.86 -13.91
C ILE A 296 16.73 8.26 -13.42
N GLU A 297 15.70 9.04 -13.10
CA GLU A 297 15.78 10.26 -12.29
C GLU A 297 15.10 9.96 -10.95
N GLY A 298 15.89 9.87 -9.87
CA GLY A 298 15.40 9.53 -8.55
C GLY A 298 16.36 8.61 -7.79
N GLU A 299 15.81 7.68 -7.02
CA GLU A 299 16.58 6.87 -6.07
C GLU A 299 16.48 5.37 -6.40
N ILE A 300 17.54 4.62 -6.10
CA ILE A 300 17.55 3.15 -6.11
C ILE A 300 17.67 2.66 -4.67
N LYS A 301 16.76 1.77 -4.25
CA LYS A 301 16.75 1.15 -2.92
C LYS A 301 17.03 -0.35 -3.00
N LEU A 302 17.80 -0.86 -2.05
CA LEU A 302 17.91 -2.30 -1.80
C LEU A 302 16.72 -2.74 -0.95
N ILE A 303 15.89 -3.62 -1.48
CA ILE A 303 14.74 -4.19 -0.75
C ILE A 303 14.97 -5.69 -0.56
N ALA A 304 14.86 -6.15 0.68
CA ALA A 304 14.93 -7.55 1.06
C ALA A 304 13.60 -8.04 1.65
N GLU A 305 13.18 -9.24 1.26
CA GLU A 305 12.09 -9.99 1.85
C GLU A 305 12.69 -11.02 2.81
N PHE A 306 12.22 -11.02 4.05
CA PHE A 306 12.71 -11.87 5.12
C PHE A 306 11.70 -12.96 5.47
N ASP A 307 12.21 -14.15 5.78
CA ASP A 307 11.48 -15.24 6.41
C ASP A 307 11.61 -15.12 7.93
N PHE A 308 10.50 -14.80 8.59
CA PHE A 308 10.40 -14.69 10.04
C PHE A 308 9.88 -15.97 10.71
N THR A 309 9.77 -17.09 9.99
CA THR A 309 9.35 -18.38 10.60
C THR A 309 10.41 -18.97 11.52
N LYS A 310 11.65 -18.46 11.47
CA LYS A 310 12.78 -18.86 12.30
C LYS A 310 13.16 -17.71 13.25
N ASN A 311 13.74 -18.05 14.40
CA ASN A 311 14.19 -17.07 15.40
C ASN A 311 15.22 -16.08 14.85
N VAL A 312 16.07 -16.52 13.93
CA VAL A 312 16.96 -15.65 13.16
C VAL A 312 16.34 -15.50 11.77
N PRO A 313 15.84 -14.32 11.40
CA PRO A 313 15.25 -14.12 10.10
C PRO A 313 16.26 -14.37 8.99
N SER A 314 15.86 -15.09 7.94
CA SER A 314 16.70 -15.32 6.76
C SER A 314 16.16 -14.57 5.55
N ILE A 315 17.04 -14.05 4.70
CA ILE A 315 16.62 -13.36 3.47
C ILE A 315 16.08 -14.40 2.47
N LEU A 316 14.84 -14.24 2.03
CA LEU A 316 14.22 -15.03 0.97
C LEU A 316 14.60 -14.49 -0.41
N LYS A 317 14.49 -13.18 -0.58
CA LYS A 317 14.74 -12.49 -1.83
C LYS A 317 15.27 -11.10 -1.54
N ALA A 318 16.23 -10.64 -2.33
CA ALA A 318 16.68 -9.26 -2.26
C ALA A 318 16.96 -8.71 -3.66
N GLY A 319 16.95 -7.39 -3.77
CA GLY A 319 17.71 -6.72 -4.82
C GLY A 319 17.33 -5.26 -4.97
N TYR A 320 17.89 -4.66 -6.01
CA TYR A 320 17.74 -3.24 -6.26
C TYR A 320 16.42 -2.94 -6.96
N PHE A 321 15.74 -1.92 -6.47
CA PHE A 321 14.51 -1.39 -7.02
C PHE A 321 14.63 0.12 -7.19
N VAL A 322 14.11 0.63 -8.30
CA VAL A 322 13.84 2.05 -8.47
C VAL A 322 12.76 2.45 -7.46
N ASN A 323 13.03 3.48 -6.67
CA ASN A 323 12.14 3.97 -5.63
C ASN A 323 10.87 4.59 -6.23
N VAL A 324 9.79 4.57 -5.47
CA VAL A 324 8.56 5.29 -5.81
C VAL A 324 8.83 6.78 -5.99
N GLY A 325 8.05 7.46 -6.81
CA GLY A 325 8.22 8.87 -7.17
C GLY A 325 9.34 9.14 -8.18
N SER A 326 10.30 8.22 -8.34
CA SER A 326 11.32 8.32 -9.39
C SER A 326 10.68 8.27 -10.78
N LYS A 327 11.38 8.80 -11.77
CA LYS A 327 10.98 8.74 -13.18
C LYS A 327 11.93 7.85 -13.96
N ILE A 328 11.42 7.30 -15.04
CA ILE A 328 12.20 6.48 -15.95
C ILE A 328 12.06 7.05 -17.35
N SER A 329 13.19 7.35 -17.98
CA SER A 329 13.23 7.71 -19.38
C SER A 329 13.34 6.42 -20.21
N HIS A 330 12.41 6.26 -21.15
CA HIS A 330 12.44 5.20 -22.15
C HIS A 330 12.39 5.83 -23.53
N ASN A 331 13.33 5.46 -24.40
CA ASN A 331 13.26 5.79 -25.81
C ASN A 331 12.08 5.00 -26.42
N VAL A 332 10.94 5.66 -26.64
CA VAL A 332 9.78 5.08 -27.31
C VAL A 332 9.83 5.52 -28.77
N LYS A 333 10.09 4.61 -29.73
CA LYS A 333 9.61 4.84 -31.10
C LYS A 333 8.10 4.61 -31.08
N GLN A 334 7.33 5.68 -31.25
CA GLN A 334 6.02 5.53 -31.90
C GLN A 334 6.32 4.99 -33.30
N GLN A 335 5.78 3.83 -33.64
CA GLN A 335 5.84 3.33 -35.01
C GLN A 335 5.04 4.29 -35.90
N ASN A 336 5.70 5.30 -36.44
CA ASN A 336 5.30 5.89 -37.71
C ASN A 336 6.10 5.14 -38.77
N ALA A 337 5.39 4.39 -39.60
CA ALA A 337 5.93 3.83 -40.82
C ALA A 337 6.27 5.00 -41.74
N ASP A 338 7.54 5.35 -41.84
CA ASP A 338 8.11 5.99 -43.02
C ASP A 338 9.59 5.59 -43.13
N GLU A 339 9.93 5.05 -44.29
CA GLU A 339 11.23 4.51 -44.66
C GLU A 339 12.32 5.59 -44.67
N GLY A 340 13.51 5.28 -44.13
CA GLY A 340 14.66 6.17 -44.30
C GLY A 340 15.88 5.83 -43.46
N ASN A 341 16.80 5.09 -44.08
CA ASN A 341 18.20 4.80 -43.72
C ASN A 341 18.87 5.61 -42.58
N GLY A 342 19.41 4.88 -41.60
CA GLY A 342 20.46 5.37 -40.72
C GLY A 342 20.88 4.30 -39.71
N ASN A 343 22.16 3.95 -39.66
CA ASN A 343 22.76 3.00 -38.71
C ASN A 343 22.53 3.42 -37.25
N GLU A 344 21.40 3.03 -36.66
CA GLU A 344 21.15 3.13 -35.22
C GLU A 344 21.56 1.81 -34.55
N LYS A 345 22.54 1.90 -33.64
CA LYS A 345 22.89 0.80 -32.74
C LYS A 345 21.60 0.26 -32.10
N ASN A 346 21.32 -1.03 -32.25
CA ASN A 346 20.23 -1.73 -31.57
C ASN A 346 20.41 -1.60 -30.05
N VAL A 347 19.83 -0.55 -29.45
CA VAL A 347 19.68 -0.45 -28.00
C VAL A 347 18.49 -1.34 -27.65
N GLU A 348 18.74 -2.48 -27.00
CA GLU A 348 17.67 -3.35 -26.50
C GLU A 348 16.71 -2.54 -25.60
N GLN A 349 15.49 -2.34 -26.09
CA GLN A 349 14.46 -1.52 -25.45
C GLN A 349 13.91 -2.19 -24.18
N LEU A 350 13.53 -1.41 -23.16
CA LEU A 350 12.89 -1.95 -21.97
C LEU A 350 11.45 -2.39 -22.29
N ASP A 351 11.19 -3.69 -22.14
CA ASP A 351 9.85 -4.26 -22.25
C ASP A 351 9.16 -4.30 -20.88
N LEU A 352 8.30 -3.30 -20.63
CA LEU A 352 7.52 -3.18 -19.39
C LEU A 352 6.46 -4.27 -19.22
N SER A 353 6.06 -4.96 -20.29
CA SER A 353 5.07 -6.04 -20.21
C SER A 353 5.57 -7.26 -19.42
N LYS A 354 6.90 -7.35 -19.23
CA LYS A 354 7.55 -8.40 -18.43
C LYS A 354 7.54 -8.11 -16.93
N TYR A 355 7.08 -6.95 -16.50
CA TYR A 355 7.08 -6.56 -15.09
C TYR A 355 5.68 -6.65 -14.51
N GLN A 356 5.47 -7.48 -13.49
CA GLN A 356 4.17 -7.69 -12.87
C GLN A 356 4.12 -7.17 -11.44
N LEU A 357 2.99 -6.58 -11.06
CA LEU A 357 2.78 -6.09 -9.71
C LEU A 357 2.70 -7.24 -8.70
N ILE A 358 3.60 -7.24 -7.73
CA ILE A 358 3.63 -8.15 -6.59
C ILE A 358 3.95 -7.30 -5.35
N LYS A 359 3.00 -7.22 -4.41
CA LYS A 359 3.19 -6.61 -3.08
C LYS A 359 3.81 -5.21 -3.13
N GLY A 360 3.30 -4.33 -4.01
CA GLY A 360 3.78 -2.96 -4.20
C GLY A 360 5.03 -2.81 -5.06
N LYS A 361 5.47 -3.88 -5.74
CA LYS A 361 6.68 -3.91 -6.58
C LYS A 361 6.35 -4.47 -7.95
N PHE A 362 6.84 -3.85 -9.00
CA PHE A 362 6.91 -4.42 -10.33
C PHE A 362 8.15 -5.29 -10.44
N GLU A 363 7.95 -6.61 -10.41
CA GLU A 363 9.01 -7.60 -10.54
C GLU A 363 9.00 -8.21 -11.93
N LYS A 364 10.19 -8.51 -12.46
CA LYS A 364 10.31 -9.18 -13.75
C LYS A 364 9.82 -10.62 -13.63
N ILE A 365 8.89 -11.01 -14.48
CA ILE A 365 8.50 -12.41 -14.71
C ILE A 365 9.54 -12.99 -15.68
N ASP A 366 10.13 -14.11 -15.30
CA ASP A 366 11.07 -14.85 -16.16
C ASP A 366 10.38 -15.60 -17.30
#